data_AF-A0A5B9R1S1-F1
#
_entry.id   AF-A0A5B9R1S1-F1
#
_cell.length_a   1.000
_cell.length_b   1.000
_cell.length_c   1.000
_cell.angle_alpha   90.00
_cell.angle_beta   90.00
_cell.angle_gamma   90.00
#
_symmetry.space_group_name_H-M   'P 1'
#
loop_
_entity.id
_entity.type
_entity.pdbx_description
1 polymer ?
#
loop_
_entity_poly.entity_id
_entity_poly.type
_entity_poly.pdbx_seq_one_letter_code
_entity_poly.pdbx_strand_id
1 'polypeptide(L)'
;MLSYSLGVVVSGERRHTGDPQRIADGDKDVQAILRSRLQQAYAGGFGLLRRIPNTTAWRTLGHLQSLSAADRLAAFDTCAEIATENIEFALELGTPTAAATGSATAKSPRAVLFDEVFSVQDWSAFPDRFMRQFNLDAAGLARMVEPSRVESILACPPSVVAKAGAIRKTLHGYLKTHHQAEFQNRGGGVWACIGRVADKPFALSLDYGGRGSGFSYGVQFPRHAEIDYQGNALTLESCYGFPSGRWDFPLADELPRLCETLTQVISELQAIHDAILEADRTSSP
;
A
#
# COMPACT_ATOMS: atom_id res chain seq x y z
N MET A 1 9.61 -42.58 14.41
CA MET A 1 9.82 -41.44 13.47
C MET A 1 8.46 -40.81 13.24
N LEU A 2 8.20 -39.67 13.88
CA LEU A 2 6.89 -39.02 13.84
C LEU A 2 6.81 -38.12 12.60
N SER A 3 5.97 -38.54 11.65
CA SER A 3 5.45 -37.70 10.56
C SER A 3 4.52 -36.64 11.15
N TYR A 4 4.80 -35.36 10.89
CA TYR A 4 3.83 -34.30 11.06
C TYR A 4 3.13 -34.04 9.73
N SER A 5 1.97 -34.67 9.57
CA SER A 5 0.98 -34.32 8.54
C SER A 5 0.31 -33.01 8.98
N LEU A 6 0.64 -31.88 8.33
CA LEU A 6 -0.18 -30.68 8.47
C LEU A 6 -1.47 -30.88 7.66
N GLY A 7 -2.57 -31.07 8.39
CA GLY A 7 -3.91 -31.10 7.82
C GLY A 7 -4.22 -29.78 7.13
N VAL A 8 -4.66 -29.90 5.88
CA VAL A 8 -5.44 -28.86 5.21
C VAL A 8 -6.73 -28.71 5.99
N VAL A 9 -6.86 -27.63 6.76
CA VAL A 9 -8.15 -27.23 7.34
C VAL A 9 -8.96 -26.67 6.17
N VAL A 10 -9.87 -27.51 5.67
CA VAL A 10 -10.94 -27.11 4.76
C VAL A 10 -11.75 -26.02 5.45
N SER A 11 -12.00 -24.95 4.69
CA SER A 11 -12.81 -23.79 5.05
C SER A 11 -14.04 -24.16 5.89
N GLY A 12 -14.02 -23.80 7.17
CA GLY A 12 -15.25 -23.66 7.92
C GLY A 12 -15.94 -22.40 7.43
N GLU A 13 -17.08 -22.55 6.77
CA GLU A 13 -18.04 -21.47 6.54
C GLU A 13 -18.37 -20.80 7.88
N ARG A 14 -17.76 -19.65 8.17
CA ARG A 14 -18.30 -18.75 9.19
C ARG A 14 -19.31 -17.86 8.50
N ARG A 15 -20.58 -18.23 8.61
CA ARG A 15 -21.66 -17.27 8.41
C ARG A 15 -21.43 -16.11 9.38
N HIS A 16 -21.24 -14.90 8.85
CA HIS A 16 -21.41 -13.68 9.60
C HIS A 16 -22.85 -13.68 10.15
N THR A 17 -23.03 -14.11 11.40
CA THR A 17 -24.30 -13.98 12.14
C THR A 17 -24.41 -12.61 12.80
N GLY A 18 -23.69 -11.61 12.28
CA GLY A 18 -23.82 -10.22 12.69
C GLY A 18 -25.09 -9.63 12.10
N ASP A 19 -25.79 -8.81 12.88
CA ASP A 19 -26.89 -7.99 12.38
C ASP A 19 -26.42 -7.19 11.14
N PRO A 20 -27.07 -7.34 9.97
CA PRO A 20 -26.69 -6.63 8.74
C PRO A 20 -26.63 -5.11 8.91
N GLN A 21 -27.46 -4.55 9.79
CA GLN A 21 -27.42 -3.11 10.09
C GLN A 21 -26.14 -2.74 10.84
N ARG A 22 -25.68 -3.61 11.74
CA ARG A 22 -24.44 -3.41 12.50
C ARG A 22 -23.20 -3.48 11.61
N ILE A 23 -23.19 -4.37 10.62
CA ILE A 23 -22.10 -4.44 9.62
C ILE A 23 -22.09 -3.15 8.81
N ALA A 24 -23.27 -2.72 8.31
CA ALA A 24 -23.39 -1.49 7.54
C ALA A 24 -23.05 -0.22 8.32
N ASP A 25 -23.25 -0.19 9.63
CA ASP A 25 -22.90 0.95 10.49
C ASP A 25 -21.41 0.96 10.86
N GLY A 26 -20.80 -0.20 11.11
CA GLY A 26 -19.35 -0.32 11.28
C GLY A 26 -18.57 0.09 10.02
N ASP A 27 -19.08 -0.25 8.84
CA ASP A 27 -18.48 0.15 7.57
C ASP A 27 -18.50 1.67 7.36
N LYS A 28 -19.57 2.34 7.81
CA LYS A 28 -19.66 3.81 7.75
C LYS A 28 -18.64 4.49 8.66
N ASP A 29 -18.42 3.96 9.85
CA ASP A 29 -17.43 4.50 10.79
C ASP A 29 -16.01 4.34 10.22
N VAL A 30 -15.69 3.18 9.64
CA VAL A 30 -14.40 2.92 8.98
C VAL A 30 -14.22 3.83 7.76
N GLN A 31 -15.23 3.94 6.90
CA GLN A 31 -15.19 4.84 5.74
C GLN A 31 -14.99 6.31 6.17
N ALA A 32 -15.63 6.75 7.25
CA ALA A 32 -15.46 8.10 7.79
C ALA A 32 -14.02 8.35 8.26
N ILE A 33 -13.41 7.39 8.95
CA ILE A 33 -11.99 7.44 9.35
C ILE A 33 -11.09 7.56 8.11
N LEU A 34 -11.27 6.67 7.14
CA LEU A 34 -10.43 6.63 5.93
C LEU A 34 -10.60 7.89 5.08
N ARG A 35 -11.82 8.39 4.92
CA ARG A 35 -12.13 9.67 4.27
C ARG A 35 -11.44 10.84 4.97
N SER A 36 -11.53 10.91 6.31
CA SER A 36 -10.85 11.94 7.09
C SER A 36 -9.33 11.89 6.88
N ARG A 37 -8.74 10.68 6.89
CA ARG A 37 -7.31 10.48 6.63
C ARG A 37 -6.91 10.89 5.21
N LEU A 38 -7.70 10.56 4.19
CA LEU A 38 -7.48 11.01 2.81
C LEU A 38 -7.48 12.54 2.70
N GLN A 39 -8.43 13.21 3.36
CA GLN A 39 -8.51 14.67 3.37
C GLN A 39 -7.31 15.31 4.08
N GLN A 40 -6.90 14.77 5.24
CA GLN A 40 -5.71 15.21 5.96
C GLN A 40 -4.43 14.99 5.12
N ALA A 41 -4.30 13.82 4.50
CA ALA A 41 -3.18 13.50 3.63
C ALA A 41 -3.14 14.46 2.43
N TYR A 42 -4.28 14.77 1.81
CA TYR A 42 -4.38 15.75 0.73
C TYR A 42 -3.95 17.14 1.17
N ALA A 43 -4.42 17.62 2.33
CA ALA A 43 -4.01 18.91 2.89
C ALA A 43 -2.49 18.97 3.17
N GLY A 44 -1.90 17.84 3.56
CA GLY A 44 -0.45 17.65 3.69
C GLY A 44 0.29 17.31 2.38
N GLY A 45 -0.37 17.38 1.22
CA GLY A 45 0.22 17.12 -0.09
C GLY A 45 0.66 15.67 -0.32
N PHE A 46 0.06 14.72 0.39
CA PHE A 46 0.39 13.29 0.38
C PHE A 46 1.87 13.00 0.66
N GLY A 47 2.47 13.73 1.62
CA GLY A 47 3.91 13.73 1.85
C GLY A 47 4.54 12.34 2.04
N LEU A 48 3.89 11.42 2.74
CA LEU A 48 4.39 10.04 2.94
C LEU A 48 4.19 9.17 1.69
N LEU A 49 3.00 9.18 1.08
CA LEU A 49 2.71 8.39 -0.12
C LEU A 49 3.58 8.82 -1.31
N ARG A 50 3.92 10.10 -1.42
CA ARG A 50 4.91 10.56 -2.42
C ARG A 50 6.31 9.96 -2.15
N ARG A 51 6.69 9.63 -0.91
CA ARG A 51 8.00 8.98 -0.64
C ARG A 51 8.08 7.56 -1.16
N ILE A 52 6.95 6.93 -1.42
CA ILE A 52 6.88 5.60 -1.98
C ILE A 52 7.15 5.68 -3.51
N PRO A 53 8.13 4.93 -4.06
CA PRO A 53 8.41 4.91 -5.49
C PRO A 53 7.41 4.01 -6.24
N ASN A 54 6.12 4.32 -6.14
CA ASN A 54 5.02 3.62 -6.78
C ASN A 54 4.43 4.51 -7.88
N THR A 55 4.70 4.17 -9.13
CA THR A 55 4.33 4.99 -10.28
C THR A 55 2.82 5.15 -10.43
N THR A 56 2.06 4.12 -10.11
CA THR A 56 0.61 4.13 -10.18
C THR A 56 0.02 5.08 -9.14
N ALA A 57 0.42 4.95 -7.88
CA ALA A 57 -0.05 5.84 -6.81
C ALA A 57 0.25 7.31 -7.14
N TRP A 58 1.45 7.60 -7.62
CA TRP A 58 1.86 8.95 -8.01
C TRP A 58 0.99 9.56 -9.13
N ARG A 59 0.63 8.78 -10.15
CA ARG A 59 -0.26 9.25 -11.22
C ARG A 59 -1.65 9.58 -10.68
N THR A 60 -2.21 8.71 -9.83
CA THR A 60 -3.50 8.98 -9.19
C THR A 60 -3.44 10.25 -8.36
N LEU A 61 -2.37 10.46 -7.60
CA LEU A 61 -2.19 11.69 -6.82
C LEU A 61 -2.12 12.95 -7.69
N GLY A 62 -1.41 12.90 -8.82
CA GLY A 62 -1.35 14.00 -9.78
C GLY A 62 -2.74 14.32 -10.36
N HIS A 63 -3.49 13.28 -10.74
CA HIS A 63 -4.86 13.45 -11.24
C HIS A 63 -5.79 14.09 -10.21
N LEU A 64 -5.78 13.61 -8.94
CA LEU A 64 -6.59 14.16 -7.85
C LEU A 64 -6.37 15.67 -7.62
N GLN A 65 -5.16 16.18 -7.91
CA GLN A 65 -4.84 17.61 -7.79
C GLN A 65 -5.46 18.45 -8.91
N SER A 66 -5.70 17.85 -10.08
CA SER A 66 -6.33 18.54 -11.21
C SER A 66 -7.85 18.66 -11.09
N LEU A 67 -8.47 17.86 -10.21
CA LEU A 67 -9.91 17.82 -10.01
C LEU A 67 -10.46 19.06 -9.29
N SER A 68 -11.72 19.38 -9.58
CA SER A 68 -12.50 20.36 -8.82
C SER A 68 -12.66 19.91 -7.35
N ALA A 69 -13.05 20.83 -6.47
CA ALA A 69 -13.27 20.48 -5.07
C ALA A 69 -14.39 19.43 -4.89
N ALA A 70 -15.45 19.51 -5.70
CA ALA A 70 -16.57 18.57 -5.65
C ALA A 70 -16.16 17.19 -6.18
N ASP A 71 -15.50 17.13 -7.33
CA ASP A 71 -15.08 15.87 -7.95
C ASP A 71 -14.01 15.16 -7.10
N ARG A 72 -13.11 15.93 -6.49
CA ARG A 72 -12.11 15.38 -5.56
C ARG A 72 -12.76 14.78 -4.32
N LEU A 73 -13.80 15.42 -3.77
CA LEU A 73 -14.52 14.86 -2.62
C LEU A 73 -15.21 13.55 -2.99
N ALA A 74 -15.89 13.50 -4.14
CA ALA A 74 -16.48 12.26 -4.66
C ALA A 74 -15.41 11.16 -4.87
N ALA A 75 -14.23 11.51 -5.38
CA ALA A 75 -13.12 10.58 -5.53
C ALA A 75 -12.61 10.05 -4.18
N PHE A 76 -12.54 10.89 -3.14
CA PHE A 76 -12.18 10.44 -1.78
C PHE A 76 -13.21 9.50 -1.18
N ASP A 77 -14.50 9.75 -1.43
CA ASP A 77 -15.57 8.88 -0.97
C ASP A 77 -15.43 7.48 -1.60
N THR A 78 -15.24 7.43 -2.92
CA THR A 78 -14.96 6.16 -3.63
C THR A 78 -13.69 5.49 -3.14
N CYS A 79 -12.61 6.23 -2.86
CA CYS A 79 -11.38 5.65 -2.33
C CYS A 79 -11.57 5.06 -0.93
N ALA A 80 -12.33 5.73 -0.07
CA ALA A 80 -12.65 5.23 1.27
C ALA A 80 -13.52 3.96 1.21
N GLU A 81 -14.53 3.93 0.33
CA GLU A 81 -15.36 2.74 0.07
C GLU A 81 -14.48 1.55 -0.37
N ILE A 82 -13.65 1.74 -1.40
CA ILE A 82 -12.73 0.71 -1.91
C ILE A 82 -11.74 0.24 -0.83
N ALA A 83 -11.23 1.16 -0.01
CA ALA A 83 -10.31 0.83 1.06
C ALA A 83 -11.00 -0.05 2.12
N THR A 84 -12.24 0.25 2.50
CA THR A 84 -13.04 -0.59 3.41
C THR A 84 -13.26 -1.99 2.84
N GLU A 85 -13.65 -2.11 1.56
CA GLU A 85 -13.81 -3.41 0.89
C GLU A 85 -12.52 -4.23 0.89
N ASN A 86 -11.37 -3.58 0.65
CA ASN A 86 -10.07 -4.25 0.62
C ASN A 86 -9.52 -4.55 2.02
N ILE A 87 -9.92 -3.80 3.04
CA ILE A 87 -9.65 -4.15 4.42
C ILE A 87 -10.34 -5.48 4.72
N GLU A 88 -11.56 -5.73 4.24
CA GLU A 88 -12.24 -7.02 4.43
C GLU A 88 -11.74 -8.15 3.52
N PHE A 89 -11.37 -7.87 2.26
CA PHE A 89 -10.94 -8.91 1.29
C PHE A 89 -9.63 -9.64 1.65
N ALA A 90 -8.90 -9.14 2.65
CA ALA A 90 -7.72 -9.81 3.18
C ALA A 90 -8.04 -10.72 4.41
N LEU A 91 -9.29 -10.70 4.93
CA LEU A 91 -9.73 -11.54 6.06
C LEU A 91 -10.13 -12.94 5.61
N GLU A 92 -10.44 -13.11 4.33
CA GLU A 92 -10.78 -14.39 3.75
C GLU A 92 -9.81 -14.70 2.62
N LEU A 93 -8.79 -15.51 2.91
CA LEU A 93 -8.06 -16.27 1.89
C LEU A 93 -8.98 -17.38 1.32
N GLY A 94 -10.11 -16.98 0.75
CA GLY A 94 -10.80 -17.70 -0.28
C GLY A 94 -10.25 -17.21 -1.62
N THR A 95 -9.89 -18.16 -2.48
CA THR A 95 -9.52 -17.96 -3.89
C THR A 95 -10.33 -16.82 -4.52
N PRO A 96 -9.72 -15.90 -5.30
CA PRO A 96 -10.46 -14.82 -5.96
C PRO A 96 -11.62 -15.42 -6.74
N THR A 97 -12.86 -15.18 -6.32
CA THR A 97 -14.03 -15.51 -7.14
C THR A 97 -13.98 -14.57 -8.33
N ALA A 98 -13.74 -15.15 -9.51
CA ALA A 98 -13.83 -14.45 -10.77
C ALA A 98 -15.17 -13.69 -10.81
N ALA A 99 -15.11 -12.37 -10.98
CA ALA A 99 -16.29 -11.54 -11.12
C ALA A 99 -17.21 -12.15 -12.19
N ALA A 100 -18.48 -12.34 -11.85
CA ALA A 100 -19.48 -12.88 -12.75
C ALA A 100 -19.53 -12.01 -14.02
N THR A 101 -19.05 -12.57 -15.12
CA THR A 101 -19.20 -12.01 -16.46
C THR A 101 -20.68 -11.99 -16.82
N GLY A 102 -21.28 -10.81 -16.79
CA GLY A 102 -22.61 -10.61 -17.35
C GLY A 102 -23.28 -9.33 -16.88
N SER A 103 -23.05 -8.23 -17.60
CA SER A 103 -24.05 -7.21 -17.96
C SER A 103 -23.36 -5.93 -18.42
N ALA A 104 -23.72 -5.43 -19.60
CA ALA A 104 -23.31 -4.13 -20.12
C ALA A 104 -23.95 -2.98 -19.32
N THR A 105 -23.44 -2.75 -18.11
CA THR A 105 -23.84 -1.67 -17.20
C THR A 105 -22.69 -0.70 -17.03
N ALA A 106 -23.03 0.57 -16.78
CA ALA A 106 -22.09 1.69 -16.69
C ALA A 106 -20.78 1.31 -15.98
N LYS A 107 -19.64 1.79 -16.52
CA LYS A 107 -18.32 1.57 -15.90
C LYS A 107 -18.43 1.91 -14.42
N SER A 108 -18.07 0.96 -13.55
CA SER A 108 -18.04 1.23 -12.11
C SER A 108 -17.16 2.47 -11.85
N PRO A 109 -17.42 3.27 -10.81
CA PRO A 109 -16.54 4.37 -10.44
C PRO A 109 -15.06 3.94 -10.36
N ARG A 110 -14.82 2.67 -9.96
CA ARG A 110 -13.55 1.96 -10.04
C ARG A 110 -12.99 1.86 -11.47
N ALA A 111 -13.77 1.41 -12.45
CA ALA A 111 -13.35 1.36 -13.85
C ALA A 111 -13.15 2.74 -14.47
N VAL A 112 -13.91 3.76 -14.05
CA VAL A 112 -13.74 5.16 -14.49
C VAL A 112 -12.45 5.76 -13.93
N LEU A 113 -12.22 5.68 -12.61
CA LEU A 113 -10.97 6.14 -11.99
C LEU A 113 -9.76 5.37 -12.55
N PHE A 114 -9.88 4.06 -12.78
CA PHE A 114 -8.83 3.29 -13.42
C PHE A 114 -8.59 3.78 -14.87
N ASP A 115 -9.60 3.82 -15.72
CA ASP A 115 -9.43 4.23 -17.12
C ASP A 115 -8.88 5.67 -17.24
N GLU A 116 -9.23 6.57 -16.33
CA GLU A 116 -8.74 7.95 -16.28
C GLU A 116 -7.30 8.05 -15.73
N VAL A 117 -6.94 7.28 -14.70
CA VAL A 117 -5.57 7.22 -14.13
C VAL A 117 -4.59 6.53 -15.08
N PHE A 118 -5.05 5.57 -15.88
CA PHE A 118 -4.19 4.76 -16.76
C PHE A 118 -4.10 5.28 -18.21
N SER A 119 -4.98 6.19 -18.65
CA SER A 119 -5.01 6.66 -20.04
C SER A 119 -4.05 7.81 -20.37
N VAL A 120 -3.66 8.62 -19.38
CA VAL A 120 -2.74 9.76 -19.60
C VAL A 120 -1.50 9.62 -18.72
N GLN A 121 -0.36 9.33 -19.34
CA GLN A 121 0.92 9.38 -18.65
C GLN A 121 1.39 10.83 -18.52
N ASP A 122 1.06 11.49 -17.41
CA ASP A 122 1.65 12.78 -17.08
C ASP A 122 2.93 12.59 -16.26
N TRP A 123 4.05 12.50 -16.98
CA TRP A 123 5.39 12.38 -16.39
C TRP A 123 5.86 13.67 -15.70
N SER A 124 5.25 14.82 -16.00
CA SER A 124 5.62 16.11 -15.38
C SER A 124 5.30 16.15 -13.88
N ALA A 125 4.34 15.35 -13.41
CA ALA A 125 3.96 15.28 -12.01
C ALA A 125 4.92 14.44 -11.13
N PHE A 126 5.81 13.65 -11.74
CA PHE A 126 6.76 12.78 -11.03
C PHE A 126 7.89 13.59 -10.41
N PRO A 127 8.48 13.17 -9.27
CA PRO A 127 9.53 13.94 -8.60
C PRO A 127 10.87 13.77 -9.31
N ASP A 128 11.75 14.78 -9.23
CA ASP A 128 13.10 14.74 -9.81
C ASP A 128 13.86 13.47 -9.40
N ARG A 129 13.77 13.08 -8.12
CA ARG A 129 14.43 11.87 -7.61
C ARG A 129 14.05 10.59 -8.38
N PHE A 130 12.80 10.47 -8.83
CA PHE A 130 12.34 9.33 -9.60
C PHE A 130 12.85 9.44 -11.04
N MET A 131 12.80 10.65 -11.60
CA MET A 131 13.23 10.93 -12.96
C MET A 131 14.73 10.73 -13.17
N ARG A 132 15.54 10.75 -12.09
CA ARG A 132 16.98 10.41 -12.11
C ARG A 132 17.27 9.03 -12.69
N GLN A 133 16.34 8.08 -12.63
CA GLN A 133 16.54 6.76 -13.26
C GLN A 133 16.67 6.83 -14.80
N PHE A 134 16.22 7.94 -15.41
CA PHE A 134 16.30 8.21 -16.84
C PHE A 134 17.41 9.20 -17.20
N ASN A 135 18.27 9.60 -16.25
CA ASN A 135 19.27 10.64 -16.50
C ASN A 135 20.38 10.24 -17.48
N LEU A 136 20.48 8.95 -17.82
CA LEU A 136 21.37 8.44 -18.87
C LEU A 136 20.77 8.58 -20.28
N ASP A 137 19.48 8.91 -20.41
CA ASP A 137 18.79 9.18 -21.67
C ASP A 137 18.21 10.60 -21.66
N ALA A 138 19.06 11.59 -21.92
CA ALA A 138 18.67 13.00 -21.93
C ALA A 138 17.55 13.30 -22.95
N ALA A 139 17.54 12.63 -24.10
CA ALA A 139 16.52 12.81 -25.13
C ALA A 139 15.18 12.18 -24.75
N GLY A 140 15.20 11.03 -24.06
CA GLY A 140 14.02 10.47 -23.39
C GLY A 140 13.50 11.39 -22.31
N LEU A 141 14.37 11.84 -21.39
CA LEU A 141 14.01 12.70 -20.27
C LEU A 141 13.36 14.02 -20.73
N ALA A 142 13.90 14.66 -21.78
CA ALA A 142 13.35 15.91 -22.33
C ALA A 142 11.94 15.75 -22.94
N ARG A 143 11.50 14.52 -23.24
CA ARG A 143 10.12 14.22 -23.69
C ARG A 143 9.17 13.88 -22.53
N MET A 144 9.71 13.67 -21.33
CA MET A 144 8.95 13.24 -20.15
C MET A 144 8.72 14.37 -19.15
N VAL A 145 9.62 15.33 -19.02
CA VAL A 145 9.49 16.40 -18.02
C VAL A 145 9.57 17.78 -18.64
N GLU A 146 9.09 18.77 -17.89
CA GLU A 146 9.24 20.19 -18.21
C GLU A 146 10.70 20.55 -18.50
N PRO A 147 11.00 21.34 -19.56
CA PRO A 147 12.36 21.69 -19.96
C PRO A 147 13.21 22.28 -18.82
N SER A 148 12.59 23.07 -17.93
CA SER A 148 13.26 23.69 -16.78
C SER A 148 13.80 22.71 -15.74
N ARG A 149 13.31 21.47 -15.71
CA ARG A 149 13.74 20.42 -14.78
C ARG A 149 14.81 19.51 -15.36
N VAL A 150 15.00 19.51 -16.68
CA VAL A 150 15.92 18.59 -17.35
C VAL A 150 17.35 18.81 -16.85
N GLU A 151 17.80 20.07 -16.79
CA GLU A 151 19.16 20.39 -16.35
C GLU A 151 19.41 19.97 -14.89
N SER A 152 18.46 20.21 -13.98
CA SER A 152 18.61 19.82 -12.57
C SER A 152 18.67 18.31 -12.39
N ILE A 153 17.88 17.54 -13.15
CA ILE A 153 17.87 16.08 -13.09
C ILE A 153 19.16 15.50 -13.69
N LEU A 154 19.65 16.06 -14.81
CA LEU A 154 20.91 15.64 -15.43
C LEU A 154 22.14 16.00 -14.59
N ALA A 155 22.07 17.08 -13.80
CA ALA A 155 23.14 17.46 -12.87
C ALA A 155 23.25 16.50 -11.67
N CYS A 156 22.23 15.68 -11.41
CA CYS A 156 22.28 14.68 -10.35
C CYS A 156 23.14 13.46 -10.77
N PRO A 157 23.92 12.85 -9.85
CA PRO A 157 24.64 11.62 -10.13
C PRO A 157 23.72 10.51 -10.65
N PRO A 158 24.16 9.72 -11.65
CA PRO A 158 23.45 8.52 -12.11
C PRO A 158 23.04 7.62 -10.95
N SER A 159 21.75 7.36 -10.83
CA SER A 159 21.22 6.40 -9.86
C SER A 159 21.09 5.03 -10.50
N VAL A 160 21.48 4.00 -9.76
CA VAL A 160 21.30 2.61 -10.15
C VAL A 160 20.14 2.04 -9.35
N VAL A 161 19.22 1.33 -10.01
CA VAL A 161 18.17 0.57 -9.33
C VAL A 161 18.83 -0.43 -8.38
N ALA A 162 18.44 -0.40 -7.12
CA ALA A 162 19.00 -1.25 -6.09
C ALA A 162 18.70 -2.73 -6.39
N LYS A 163 19.74 -3.56 -6.27
CA LYS A 163 19.57 -5.02 -6.39
C LYS A 163 18.87 -5.57 -5.15
N ALA A 164 18.04 -6.59 -5.33
CA ALA A 164 17.32 -7.30 -4.26
C ALA A 164 18.17 -7.60 -3.01
N GLY A 165 19.41 -8.07 -3.19
CA GLY A 165 20.32 -8.37 -2.08
C GLY A 165 20.74 -7.14 -1.26
N ALA A 166 20.92 -5.99 -1.92
CA ALA A 166 21.25 -4.73 -1.24
C ALA A 166 20.06 -4.20 -0.46
N ILE A 167 18.87 -4.17 -1.08
CA ILE A 167 17.62 -3.77 -0.42
C ILE A 167 17.39 -4.63 0.84
N ARG A 168 17.51 -5.95 0.70
CA ARG A 168 17.34 -6.91 1.80
C ARG A 168 18.32 -6.67 2.94
N LYS A 169 19.62 -6.56 2.65
CA LYS A 169 20.65 -6.35 3.68
C LYS A 169 20.37 -5.08 4.47
N THR A 170 20.07 -3.97 3.77
CA THR A 170 19.81 -2.67 4.40
C THR A 170 18.51 -2.70 5.20
N LEU A 171 17.40 -3.15 4.61
CA LEU A 171 16.11 -3.22 5.31
C LEU A 171 16.15 -4.14 6.53
N HIS A 172 16.74 -5.33 6.41
CA HIS A 172 16.83 -6.25 7.56
C HIS A 172 17.62 -5.63 8.71
N GLY A 173 18.77 -5.01 8.41
CA GLY A 173 19.58 -4.33 9.43
C GLY A 173 18.82 -3.19 10.11
N TYR A 174 18.11 -2.39 9.32
CA TYR A 174 17.31 -1.26 9.80
C TYR A 174 16.14 -1.74 10.68
N LEU A 175 15.32 -2.65 10.17
CA LEU A 175 14.15 -3.17 10.88
C LEU A 175 14.53 -3.95 12.16
N LYS A 176 15.65 -4.69 12.18
CA LYS A 176 16.18 -5.29 13.41
C LYS A 176 16.45 -4.24 14.48
N THR A 177 17.07 -3.13 14.07
CA THR A 177 17.49 -2.06 14.97
C THR A 177 16.28 -1.27 15.49
N HIS A 178 15.32 -0.94 14.62
CA HIS A 178 14.21 -0.03 14.94
C HIS A 178 12.93 -0.74 15.40
N HIS A 179 12.72 -2.00 15.02
CA HIS A 179 11.49 -2.74 15.29
C HIS A 179 11.71 -4.09 15.97
N GLN A 180 12.94 -4.38 16.40
CA GLN A 180 13.31 -5.68 17.00
C GLN A 180 12.88 -6.86 16.09
N ALA A 181 12.97 -6.63 14.77
CA ALA A 181 12.34 -7.52 13.81
C ALA A 181 13.08 -8.86 13.64
N GLU A 182 12.32 -9.94 13.57
CA GLU A 182 12.79 -11.28 13.23
C GLU A 182 12.39 -11.65 11.80
N PHE A 183 13.23 -12.41 11.10
CA PHE A 183 13.10 -12.65 9.67
C PHE A 183 13.10 -14.15 9.34
N GLN A 184 12.15 -14.57 8.52
CA GLN A 184 12.06 -15.93 7.99
C GLN A 184 11.95 -15.90 6.46
N ASN A 185 12.89 -16.56 5.78
CA ASN A 185 12.83 -16.75 4.33
C ASN A 185 11.74 -17.77 3.99
N ARG A 186 10.78 -17.38 3.15
CA ARG A 186 9.68 -18.25 2.67
C ARG A 186 9.95 -18.84 1.29
N GLY A 187 11.10 -18.54 0.70
CA GLY A 187 11.48 -18.99 -0.64
C GLY A 187 11.05 -18.01 -1.74
N GLY A 188 11.64 -18.16 -2.93
CA GLY A 188 11.27 -17.36 -4.09
C GLY A 188 11.42 -15.85 -3.93
N GLY A 189 12.30 -15.35 -3.04
CA GLY A 189 12.46 -13.91 -2.81
C GLY A 189 11.52 -13.30 -1.78
N VAL A 190 10.60 -14.10 -1.22
CA VAL A 190 9.62 -13.67 -0.20
C VAL A 190 10.15 -13.92 1.21
N TRP A 191 9.96 -12.92 2.08
CA TRP A 191 10.36 -12.94 3.48
C TRP A 191 9.18 -12.55 4.36
N ALA A 192 8.98 -13.33 5.42
CA ALA A 192 8.12 -12.96 6.53
C ALA A 192 8.96 -12.31 7.61
N CYS A 193 8.45 -11.23 8.19
CA CYS A 193 9.08 -10.45 9.23
C CYS A 193 8.07 -10.27 10.37
N ILE A 194 8.50 -10.44 11.62
CA ILE A 194 7.68 -10.13 12.80
C ILE A 194 8.43 -9.07 13.59
N GLY A 195 7.78 -7.95 13.90
CA GLY A 195 8.41 -6.83 14.61
C GLY A 195 7.45 -6.17 15.58
N ARG A 196 7.90 -5.06 16.19
CA ARG A 196 7.11 -4.25 17.12
C ARG A 196 7.13 -2.77 16.75
N VAL A 197 6.00 -2.09 16.87
CA VAL A 197 5.85 -0.64 16.72
C VAL A 197 4.97 -0.12 17.86
N ALA A 198 5.42 0.91 18.59
CA ALA A 198 4.72 1.41 19.78
C ALA A 198 4.25 0.29 20.74
N ASP A 199 5.14 -0.66 21.02
CA ASP A 199 4.91 -1.87 21.82
C ASP A 199 3.84 -2.85 21.31
N LYS A 200 3.30 -2.64 20.10
CA LYS A 200 2.36 -3.55 19.45
C LYS A 200 3.08 -4.43 18.43
N PRO A 201 2.82 -5.75 18.40
CA PRO A 201 3.41 -6.62 17.40
C PRO A 201 2.77 -6.37 16.02
N PHE A 202 3.58 -6.48 14.97
CA PHE A 202 3.13 -6.49 13.58
C PHE A 202 3.84 -7.61 12.82
N ALA A 203 3.19 -8.10 11.76
CA ALA A 203 3.84 -8.93 10.76
C ALA A 203 4.02 -8.14 9.46
N LEU A 204 5.12 -8.38 8.77
CA LEU A 204 5.51 -7.69 7.56
C LEU A 204 5.91 -8.74 6.51
N SER A 205 5.24 -8.71 5.37
CA SER A 205 5.61 -9.48 4.18
C SER A 205 6.47 -8.61 3.28
N LEU A 206 7.59 -9.15 2.81
CA LEU A 206 8.53 -8.48 1.92
C LEU A 206 8.81 -9.39 0.72
N ASP A 207 8.56 -8.90 -0.50
CA ASP A 207 8.93 -9.60 -1.73
C ASP A 207 9.97 -8.76 -2.49
N TYR A 208 11.16 -9.32 -2.68
CA TYR A 208 12.29 -8.67 -3.33
C TYR A 208 12.41 -9.02 -4.83
N GLY A 209 11.27 -9.16 -5.52
CA GLY A 209 11.23 -9.45 -6.96
C GLY A 209 11.05 -10.94 -7.28
N GLY A 210 10.38 -11.67 -6.39
CA GLY A 210 10.00 -13.06 -6.51
C GLY A 210 8.81 -13.32 -7.42
N ARG A 211 7.77 -12.49 -7.32
CA ARG A 211 6.52 -12.63 -8.11
C ARG A 211 6.30 -11.52 -9.15
N GLY A 212 7.21 -10.54 -9.25
CA GLY A 212 7.13 -9.44 -10.22
C GLY A 212 8.42 -8.63 -10.30
N SER A 213 8.45 -7.62 -11.17
CA SER A 213 9.52 -6.60 -11.12
C SER A 213 9.38 -5.74 -9.85
N GLY A 214 10.48 -5.28 -9.27
CA GLY A 214 10.46 -4.37 -8.10
C GLY A 214 10.38 -5.03 -6.72
N PHE A 215 10.20 -4.20 -5.70
CA PHE A 215 10.05 -4.56 -4.29
C PHE A 215 8.59 -4.39 -3.88
N SER A 216 7.99 -5.32 -3.14
CA SER A 216 6.67 -5.12 -2.55
C SER A 216 6.65 -5.46 -1.08
N TYR A 217 5.68 -4.88 -0.39
CA TYR A 217 5.52 -5.01 1.05
C TYR A 217 4.04 -5.18 1.42
N GLY A 218 3.78 -5.71 2.61
CA GLY A 218 2.45 -5.71 3.22
C GLY A 218 2.58 -5.83 4.73
N VAL A 219 1.84 -5.01 5.47
CA VAL A 219 1.88 -4.94 6.93
C VAL A 219 0.58 -5.50 7.50
N GLN A 220 0.69 -6.36 8.48
CA GLN A 220 -0.42 -7.00 9.17
C GLN A 220 -0.35 -6.64 10.65
N PHE A 221 -1.48 -6.23 11.21
CA PHE A 221 -1.65 -6.03 12.65
C PHE A 221 -2.60 -7.10 13.20
N PRO A 222 -2.33 -7.66 14.38
CA PRO A 222 -3.18 -8.70 14.97
C PRO A 222 -4.55 -8.15 15.32
N ARG A 223 -5.58 -8.96 15.13
CA ARG A 223 -6.91 -8.70 15.72
C ARG A 223 -6.85 -9.12 17.20
N HIS A 224 -7.31 -8.28 18.12
CA HIS A 224 -7.47 -8.69 19.54
C HIS A 224 -8.50 -9.85 19.62
N ALA A 225 -8.37 -10.91 20.43
CA ALA A 225 -7.63 -11.11 21.68
C ALA A 225 -6.76 -12.40 21.66
N GLU A 226 -5.54 -12.31 22.20
CA GLU A 226 -4.65 -13.46 22.53
C GLU A 226 -4.11 -14.31 21.35
N ILE A 227 -3.74 -13.59 20.28
CA ILE A 227 -2.78 -13.89 19.18
C ILE A 227 -2.86 -15.27 18.51
N ASP A 228 -3.67 -15.33 17.44
CA ASP A 228 -3.28 -15.97 16.17
C ASP A 228 -3.21 -14.86 15.10
N TYR A 229 -2.12 -14.79 14.32
CA TYR A 229 -1.86 -13.72 13.36
C TYR A 229 -2.74 -13.89 12.11
N GLN A 230 -4.02 -13.51 12.22
CA GLN A 230 -4.99 -13.51 11.12
C GLN A 230 -5.35 -12.10 10.64
N GLY A 231 -4.39 -11.17 10.71
CA GLY A 231 -4.57 -9.80 10.23
C GLY A 231 -4.44 -9.67 8.72
N ASN A 232 -5.19 -8.73 8.14
CA ASN A 232 -5.13 -8.36 6.74
C ASN A 232 -3.78 -7.79 6.35
N ALA A 233 -3.22 -8.20 5.22
CA ALA A 233 -2.03 -7.55 4.68
C ALA A 233 -2.43 -6.22 4.06
N LEU A 234 -2.00 -5.13 4.69
CA LEU A 234 -2.28 -3.76 4.30
C LEU A 234 -1.05 -3.11 3.68
N THR A 235 -1.26 -2.27 2.67
CA THR A 235 -0.28 -1.27 2.26
C THR A 235 -0.84 0.11 2.46
N LEU A 236 0.03 1.12 2.56
CA LEU A 236 -0.43 2.50 2.69
C LEU A 236 -1.31 2.89 1.50
N GLU A 237 -0.92 2.45 0.30
CA GLU A 237 -1.68 2.65 -0.92
C GLU A 237 -3.08 2.03 -0.81
N SER A 238 -3.19 0.76 -0.41
CA SER A 238 -4.48 0.07 -0.32
C SER A 238 -5.39 0.65 0.75
N CYS A 239 -4.83 1.10 1.89
CA CYS A 239 -5.59 1.80 2.93
C CYS A 239 -6.16 3.13 2.47
N TYR A 240 -5.61 3.72 1.42
CA TYR A 240 -6.14 4.93 0.78
C TYR A 240 -6.94 4.64 -0.49
N GLY A 241 -7.26 3.37 -0.78
CA GLY A 241 -8.03 2.97 -1.96
C GLY A 241 -7.22 2.99 -3.26
N PHE A 242 -5.89 3.24 -3.18
CA PHE A 242 -5.03 3.23 -4.35
C PHE A 242 -4.63 1.81 -4.73
N PRO A 243 -4.55 1.49 -6.03
CA PRO A 243 -4.05 0.22 -6.47
C PRO A 243 -2.54 0.10 -6.22
N SER A 244 -2.16 -1.05 -5.66
CA SER A 244 -0.79 -1.61 -5.53
C SER A 244 0.01 -1.32 -4.25
N GLY A 245 0.63 -2.37 -3.73
CA GLY A 245 1.61 -2.36 -2.63
C GLY A 245 3.06 -2.50 -3.10
N ARG A 246 3.38 -1.90 -4.26
CA ARG A 246 4.61 -2.19 -5.00
C ARG A 246 5.45 -0.93 -5.17
N TRP A 247 6.75 -1.08 -4.92
CA TRP A 247 7.79 -0.07 -5.06
C TRP A 247 8.60 -0.44 -6.30
N ASP A 248 8.38 0.31 -7.38
CA ASP A 248 8.80 -0.07 -8.73
C ASP A 248 10.31 -0.03 -8.90
N PHE A 249 10.95 1.05 -8.42
CA PHE A 249 12.36 1.34 -8.68
C PHE A 249 13.04 1.93 -7.44
N PRO A 250 13.30 1.13 -6.40
CA PRO A 250 14.13 1.59 -5.28
C PRO A 250 15.55 1.91 -5.78
N LEU A 251 16.04 3.12 -5.57
CA LEU A 251 17.38 3.54 -5.99
C LEU A 251 18.43 3.17 -4.93
N ALA A 252 19.61 2.74 -5.37
CA ALA A 252 20.67 2.24 -4.48
C ALA A 252 21.16 3.30 -3.48
N ASP A 253 21.23 4.55 -3.90
CA ASP A 253 21.63 5.70 -3.08
C ASP A 253 20.52 6.17 -2.13
N GLU A 254 19.28 5.71 -2.32
CA GLU A 254 18.12 6.08 -1.50
C GLU A 254 17.69 4.98 -0.52
N LEU A 255 18.44 3.87 -0.42
CA LEU A 255 18.09 2.76 0.48
C LEU A 255 17.89 3.16 1.96
N PRO A 256 18.67 4.06 2.57
CA PRO A 256 18.40 4.52 3.93
C PRO A 256 17.02 5.19 4.05
N ARG A 257 16.71 6.09 3.11
CA ARG A 257 15.43 6.81 3.05
C ARG A 257 14.25 5.88 2.78
N LEU A 258 14.48 4.84 1.99
CA LEU A 258 13.53 3.76 1.75
C LEU A 258 13.15 3.07 3.08
N CYS A 259 14.15 2.76 3.93
CA CYS A 259 13.91 2.14 5.23
C CYS A 259 13.15 3.07 6.20
N GLU A 260 13.53 4.35 6.23
CA GLU A 260 12.81 5.38 7.00
C GLU A 260 11.35 5.50 6.53
N THR A 261 11.12 5.47 5.23
CA THR A 261 9.78 5.55 4.64
C THR A 261 8.95 4.34 5.03
N LEU A 262 9.50 3.12 4.95
CA LEU A 262 8.78 1.91 5.37
C LEU A 262 8.43 1.94 6.87
N THR A 263 9.35 2.44 7.70
CA THR A 263 9.11 2.61 9.15
C THR A 263 7.95 3.57 9.41
N GLN A 264 7.94 4.72 8.72
CA GLN A 264 6.84 5.68 8.81
C GLN A 264 5.52 5.09 8.30
N VAL A 265 5.55 4.30 7.22
CA VAL A 265 4.38 3.57 6.71
C VAL A 265 3.83 2.61 7.76
N ILE A 266 4.68 1.81 8.42
CA ILE A 266 4.24 0.90 9.49
C ILE A 266 3.57 1.68 10.61
N SER A 267 4.14 2.81 11.05
CA SER A 267 3.53 3.66 12.07
C SER A 267 2.20 4.27 11.64
N GLU A 268 2.07 4.73 10.40
CA GLU A 268 0.83 5.29 9.87
C GLU A 268 -0.27 4.24 9.80
N LEU A 269 0.05 3.04 9.30
CA LEU A 269 -0.88 1.92 9.23
C LEU A 269 -1.32 1.46 10.63
N GLN A 270 -0.42 1.47 11.61
CA GLN A 270 -0.76 1.20 13.01
C GLN A 270 -1.76 2.24 13.55
N ALA A 271 -1.56 3.53 13.26
CA ALA A 271 -2.45 4.59 13.72
C ALA A 271 -3.85 4.51 13.08
N ILE A 272 -3.93 4.12 11.80
CA ILE A 272 -5.20 3.85 11.12
C ILE A 272 -5.88 2.63 11.76
N HIS A 273 -5.13 1.55 11.99
CA HIS A 273 -5.64 0.35 12.64
C HIS A 273 -6.20 0.63 14.04
N ASP A 274 -5.49 1.41 14.85
CA ASP A 274 -5.93 1.80 16.19
C ASP A 274 -7.22 2.62 16.17
N ALA A 275 -7.35 3.55 15.22
CA ALA A 275 -8.57 4.34 15.06
C ALA A 275 -9.78 3.46 14.69
N ILE A 276 -9.57 2.46 13.81
CA ILE A 276 -10.62 1.50 13.43
C ILE A 276 -11.03 0.64 14.62
N LEU A 277 -10.06 0.11 15.38
CA LEU A 277 -10.37 -0.69 16.57
C LEU A 277 -11.10 0.12 17.66
N GLU A 278 -10.76 1.40 17.83
CA GLU A 278 -11.44 2.26 18.80
C GLU A 278 -12.89 2.53 18.39
N ALA A 279 -13.14 2.81 17.10
CA ALA A 279 -14.50 2.99 16.60
C ALA A 279 -15.36 1.72 16.81
N ASP A 280 -14.83 0.54 16.53
CA ASP A 280 -15.52 -0.74 16.73
C ASP A 280 -15.87 -1.00 18.21
N ARG A 281 -15.00 -0.57 19.14
CA ARG A 281 -15.27 -0.63 20.59
C ARG A 281 -16.37 0.33 21.01
N THR A 282 -16.36 1.57 20.52
CA THR A 282 -17.39 2.57 20.86
C THR A 282 -18.75 2.24 20.26
N SER A 283 -18.77 1.49 19.16
CA SER A 283 -19.98 1.01 18.50
C SER A 283 -20.48 -0.34 19.06
N SER A 284 -19.80 -0.89 20.09
CA SER A 284 -20.21 -2.09 20.82
C SER A 284 -20.77 -1.74 22.22
N PRO A 285 -22.07 -1.97 22.50
CA PRO A 285 -22.70 -1.66 23.79
C PRO A 285 -22.20 -2.53 24.96
#